data_AF-A0AAE5YI75-F1
#
_entry.id   AF-A0AAE5YI75-F1
#
_cell.length_a   1.000
_cell.length_b   1.000
_cell.length_c   1.000
_cell.angle_alpha   90.00
_cell.angle_beta   90.00
_cell.angle_gamma   90.00
#
_symmetry.space_group_name_H-M   'P 1'
#
loop_
_entity.id
_entity.type
_entity.pdbx_description
1 polymer ?
#
loop_
_entity_poly.entity_id
_entity_poly.type
_entity_poly.pdbx_seq_one_letter_code
_entity_poly.pdbx_strand_id
1 'polypeptide(L)'
;MNNLVKKNSQEIIDDLSKQLGIEKCKQTIFHLQNINDKEKKLTLQDNYEQNLEPWFIIDDNDEVKTVFSVQTLIDFFQKAKEIQKLNFELRLEKAIYQKIPIDFHDVWVVAMDEIRKQVENGIKEANIDLDQLIKDIHLKHPNLFLNMKEMIQKAKTHERL
;
A
#
# COMPACT_ATOMS: atom_id res chain seq x y z
N MET A 1 -5.57 -2.33 32.71
CA MET A 1 -4.67 -1.19 32.49
C MET A 1 -4.53 -0.97 31.00
N ASN A 2 -5.28 -0.03 30.40
CA ASN A 2 -5.02 0.48 29.06
C ASN A 2 -5.18 2.00 29.16
N ASN A 3 -4.13 2.66 29.65
CA ASN A 3 -4.01 4.10 29.50
C ASN A 3 -3.72 4.38 28.04
N LEU A 4 -4.78 4.64 27.27
CA LEU A 4 -4.69 5.46 26.08
C LEU A 4 -4.27 6.85 26.56
N VAL A 5 -2.96 7.06 26.73
CA VAL A 5 -2.41 8.40 26.89
C VAL A 5 -2.78 9.12 25.60
N LYS A 6 -3.77 10.01 25.67
CA LYS A 6 -4.12 10.93 24.60
C LYS A 6 -2.81 11.61 24.21
N LYS A 7 -2.25 11.30 23.04
CA LYS A 7 -1.09 12.04 22.53
C LYS A 7 -1.50 13.50 22.43
N ASN A 8 -0.68 14.38 22.99
CA ASN A 8 -0.89 15.82 22.90
C ASN A 8 -0.85 16.23 21.41
N SER A 9 -1.68 17.18 20.98
CA SER A 9 -1.71 17.69 19.60
C SER A 9 -0.32 18.01 19.06
N GLN A 10 0.56 18.56 19.90
CA GLN A 10 1.94 18.87 19.52
C GLN A 10 2.78 17.63 19.16
N GLU A 11 2.59 16.50 19.86
CA GLU A 11 3.30 15.25 19.56
C GLU A 11 2.83 14.66 18.23
N ILE A 12 1.53 14.78 17.93
CA ILE A 12 0.95 14.31 16.67
C ILE A 12 1.50 15.13 15.49
N ILE A 13 1.60 16.45 15.66
CA ILE A 13 2.16 17.36 14.65
C ILE A 13 3.65 17.08 14.43
N ASP A 14 4.41 16.86 15.50
CA ASP A 14 5.83 16.54 15.42
C ASP A 14 6.08 15.18 14.73
N ASP A 15 5.29 14.16 15.06
CA ASP A 15 5.36 12.84 14.43
C ASP A 15 5.06 12.92 12.92
N LEU A 16 3.97 13.62 12.54
CA LEU A 16 3.59 13.81 11.14
C LEU A 16 4.63 14.63 10.37
N SER A 17 5.15 15.70 10.98
CA SER A 17 6.18 16.54 10.35
C SER A 17 7.45 15.74 10.08
N LYS A 18 7.86 14.89 11.02
CA LYS A 18 9.01 14.01 10.84
C LYS A 18 8.81 13.01 9.70
N GLN A 19 7.60 12.44 9.58
CA GLN A 19 7.27 11.53 8.48
C GLN A 19 7.25 12.22 7.11
N LEU A 20 6.86 13.49 7.08
CA LEU A 20 6.81 14.32 5.87
C LEU A 20 8.13 15.01 5.54
N GLY A 21 9.15 14.87 6.39
CA GLY A 21 10.46 15.51 6.21
C GLY A 21 10.47 17.01 6.48
N ILE A 22 9.52 17.51 7.27
CA ILE A 22 9.36 18.92 7.60
C ILE A 22 10.07 19.20 8.94
N GLU A 23 10.91 20.22 8.94
CA GLU A 23 11.59 20.69 10.15
C GLU A 23 10.59 21.32 11.12
N LYS A 24 10.74 21.07 12.43
CA LYS A 24 9.82 21.56 13.47
C LYS A 24 9.63 23.08 13.45
N CYS A 25 10.65 23.83 13.04
CA CYS A 25 10.61 25.29 12.94
C CYS A 25 9.85 25.83 11.71
N LYS A 26 9.46 24.96 10.77
CA LYS A 26 8.75 25.28 9.52
C LYS A 26 7.30 24.80 9.51
N GLN A 27 6.81 24.33 10.65
CA GLN A 27 5.42 23.88 10.81
C GLN A 27 4.49 25.10 10.82
N THR A 28 3.50 25.10 9.93
CA THR A 28 2.42 26.09 9.99
C THR A 28 1.29 25.55 10.85
N ILE A 29 1.03 26.18 12.01
CA ILE A 29 0.02 25.74 12.98
C ILE A 29 -1.05 26.81 13.17
N PHE A 30 -2.31 26.41 13.00
CA PHE A 30 -3.51 27.20 13.26
C PHE A 30 -4.28 26.64 14.46
N HIS A 31 -4.85 27.53 15.27
CA HIS A 31 -5.85 27.19 16.28
C HIS A 31 -7.25 27.49 15.77
N LEU A 32 -8.13 26.50 15.83
CA LEU A 32 -9.53 26.58 15.47
C LEU A 32 -10.37 26.74 16.73
N GLN A 33 -10.91 27.93 16.92
CA GLN A 33 -11.86 28.25 17.99
C GLN A 33 -13.26 28.37 17.40
N ASN A 34 -14.24 27.70 18.00
CA ASN A 34 -15.64 27.90 17.61
C ASN A 34 -16.18 29.18 18.28
N ILE A 35 -16.58 30.18 17.48
CA ILE A 35 -17.23 31.39 18.01
C ILE A 35 -18.71 31.09 18.33
N ASN A 36 -19.36 30.28 17.49
CA ASN A 36 -20.79 29.93 17.53
C ASN A 36 -21.05 28.79 16.51
N ASP A 37 -22.28 28.25 16.46
CA ASP A 37 -22.62 27.06 15.63
C ASP A 37 -22.35 27.22 14.12
N LYS A 38 -22.20 28.47 13.65
CA LYS A 38 -22.01 28.80 12.22
C LYS A 38 -20.67 29.46 11.90
N GLU A 39 -19.91 29.90 12.90
CA GLU A 39 -18.64 30.61 12.65
C GLU A 39 -17.52 29.99 13.47
N LYS A 40 -16.40 29.74 12.77
CA LYS A 40 -15.16 29.28 13.36
C LYS A 40 -14.07 30.28 13.08
N LYS A 41 -13.23 30.54 14.07
CA LYS A 41 -12.08 31.41 14.00
C LYS A 41 -10.82 30.57 13.87
N LEU A 42 -10.05 30.80 12.82
CA LEU A 42 -8.70 30.27 12.67
C LEU A 42 -7.70 31.35 13.08
N THR A 43 -6.84 31.04 14.04
CA THR A 43 -5.78 31.95 14.50
C THR A 43 -4.43 31.28 14.24
N LEU A 44 -3.57 31.92 13.46
CA LEU A 44 -2.20 31.45 13.24
C LEU A 44 -1.38 31.68 14.51
N GLN A 45 -0.71 30.65 15.03
CA GLN A 45 0.02 30.76 16.31
C GLN A 45 1.41 31.36 16.14
N ASP A 46 2.17 30.97 15.11
CA ASP A 46 3.45 31.57 14.74
C ASP A 46 4.00 30.93 13.44
N ASN A 47 4.89 31.67 12.76
CA ASN A 47 5.66 31.31 11.55
C ASN A 47 4.85 30.67 10.40
N TYR A 48 4.20 31.54 9.62
CA TYR A 48 3.76 31.17 8.28
C TYR A 48 4.91 31.34 7.29
N GLU A 49 5.49 30.22 6.83
CA GLU A 49 6.23 30.20 5.58
C GLU A 49 5.25 29.89 4.45
N GLN A 50 5.10 30.83 3.50
CA GLN A 50 4.08 30.83 2.45
C GLN A 50 3.95 29.53 1.63
N ASN A 51 4.98 28.67 1.65
CA ASN A 51 5.14 27.55 0.74
C ASN A 51 5.28 26.18 1.41
N LEU A 52 5.13 26.07 2.74
CA LEU A 52 5.22 24.78 3.43
C LEU A 52 3.83 24.21 3.75
N GLU A 53 3.45 23.19 2.97
CA GLU A 53 2.35 22.27 3.27
C GLU A 53 2.90 21.04 4.01
N PRO A 54 2.10 20.41 4.91
CA PRO A 54 0.73 20.75 5.26
C PRO A 54 0.60 21.85 6.31
N TRP A 55 -0.59 22.44 6.37
CA TRP A 55 -0.99 23.29 7.48
C TRP A 55 -1.73 22.47 8.54
N PHE A 56 -1.25 22.53 9.77
CA PHE A 56 -1.86 21.86 10.91
C PHE A 56 -2.89 22.77 11.56
N ILE A 57 -4.04 22.22 11.94
CA ILE A 57 -5.13 22.91 12.61
C ILE A 57 -5.43 22.15 13.91
N ILE A 58 -5.28 22.79 15.04
CA ILE A 58 -5.65 22.25 16.36
C ILE A 58 -7.01 22.83 16.72
N ASP A 59 -7.99 21.98 17.08
CA ASP A 59 -9.29 22.47 17.57
C ASP A 59 -9.39 22.53 19.09
N ASP A 60 -10.51 23.08 19.59
CA ASP A 60 -10.81 23.21 21.02
C ASP A 60 -10.80 21.87 21.79
N ASN A 61 -10.87 20.72 21.11
CA ASN A 61 -10.86 19.37 21.69
C ASN A 61 -9.46 18.72 21.69
N ASP A 62 -8.43 19.48 21.31
CA ASP A 62 -7.06 19.01 21.07
C ASP A 62 -6.96 18.02 19.89
N GLU A 63 -7.92 18.05 18.95
CA GLU A 63 -7.84 17.24 17.74
C GLU A 63 -7.05 17.96 16.65
N VAL A 64 -6.10 17.24 16.04
CA VAL A 64 -5.28 17.75 14.94
C VAL A 64 -5.93 17.41 13.60
N LYS A 65 -6.21 18.46 12.83
CA LYS A 65 -6.64 18.43 11.43
C LYS A 65 -5.50 18.95 10.55
N THR A 66 -5.50 18.57 9.29
CA THR A 66 -4.44 18.95 8.35
C THR A 66 -5.04 19.41 7.04
N VAL A 67 -4.42 20.41 6.41
CA VAL A 67 -4.79 20.92 5.09
C VAL A 67 -3.61 20.70 4.14
N PHE A 68 -3.91 20.06 3.02
CA PHE A 68 -3.02 19.86 1.88
C PHE A 68 -3.66 20.48 0.65
N SER A 69 -2.85 20.89 -0.33
CA SER A 69 -3.38 21.18 -1.66
C SER A 69 -4.01 19.93 -2.27
N VAL A 70 -5.04 20.16 -3.09
CA VAL A 70 -5.71 19.09 -3.83
C VAL A 70 -4.72 18.34 -4.73
N GLN A 71 -3.73 19.05 -5.30
CA GLN A 71 -2.68 18.43 -6.11
C GLN A 71 -1.84 17.43 -5.29
N THR A 72 -1.38 17.83 -4.10
CA THR A 72 -0.63 16.93 -3.20
C THR A 72 -1.44 15.67 -2.86
N LEU A 73 -2.75 15.82 -2.60
CA LEU A 73 -3.62 14.67 -2.34
C LEU A 73 -3.76 13.76 -3.57
N ILE A 74 -3.94 14.33 -4.77
CA ILE A 74 -4.02 13.55 -6.02
C ILE A 74 -2.73 12.77 -6.25
N ASP A 75 -1.57 13.43 -6.12
CA ASP A 75 -0.27 12.80 -6.32
C ASP A 75 -0.04 11.68 -5.29
N PHE A 76 -0.44 11.89 -4.04
CA PHE A 76 -0.40 10.85 -3.01
C PHE A 76 -1.24 9.64 -3.38
N PHE A 77 -2.50 9.84 -3.82
CA PHE A 77 -3.37 8.73 -4.23
C PHE A 77 -2.81 7.98 -5.45
N GLN A 78 -2.24 8.69 -6.42
CA GLN A 78 -1.61 8.07 -7.59
C GLN A 78 -0.42 7.20 -7.17
N LYS A 79 0.50 7.74 -6.37
CA LYS A 79 1.65 6.98 -5.84
C LYS A 79 1.20 5.79 -4.99
N ALA A 80 0.19 5.96 -4.14
CA ALA A 80 -0.35 4.88 -3.34
C ALA A 80 -0.92 3.75 -4.21
N LYS A 81 -1.63 4.10 -5.30
CA LYS A 81 -2.14 3.13 -6.27
C LYS A 81 -1.01 2.41 -7.02
N GLU A 82 0.04 3.12 -7.41
CA GLU A 82 1.23 2.53 -8.03
C GLU A 82 1.93 1.55 -7.09
N ILE A 83 2.14 1.94 -5.83
CA ILE A 83 2.73 1.08 -4.80
C ILE A 83 1.85 -0.15 -4.56
N GLN A 84 0.53 0.01 -4.51
CA GLN A 84 -0.39 -1.12 -4.37
C GLN A 84 -0.25 -2.10 -5.54
N LYS A 85 -0.20 -1.60 -6.77
CA LYS A 85 -0.01 -2.41 -7.96
C LYS A 85 1.35 -3.14 -7.94
N LEU A 86 2.43 -2.44 -7.64
CA LEU A 86 3.77 -3.02 -7.55
C LEU A 86 3.83 -4.13 -6.48
N ASN A 87 3.24 -3.88 -5.30
CA ASN A 87 3.17 -4.89 -4.25
C ASN A 87 2.37 -6.12 -4.68
N PHE A 88 1.30 -5.95 -5.45
CA PHE A 88 0.54 -7.06 -6.00
C PHE A 88 1.37 -7.87 -7.00
N GLU A 89 2.01 -7.19 -7.96
CA GLU A 89 2.89 -7.81 -8.97
C GLU A 89 4.03 -8.60 -8.31
N LEU A 90 4.70 -8.03 -7.30
CA LEU A 90 5.76 -8.70 -6.53
C LEU A 90 5.27 -9.95 -5.80
N ARG A 91 4.07 -9.91 -5.22
CA ARG A 91 3.48 -11.08 -4.56
C ARG A 91 3.16 -12.18 -5.56
N LEU A 92 2.66 -11.81 -6.74
CA LEU A 92 2.36 -12.76 -7.82
C LEU A 92 3.64 -13.40 -8.34
N GLU A 93 4.66 -12.59 -8.62
CA GLU A 93 5.98 -13.05 -9.04
C GLU A 93 6.56 -14.07 -8.05
N LYS A 94 6.53 -13.74 -6.75
CA LYS A 94 6.97 -14.65 -5.69
C LYS A 94 6.20 -15.96 -5.69
N ALA A 95 4.86 -15.92 -5.82
CA ALA A 95 4.02 -17.11 -5.83
C ALA A 95 4.31 -18.02 -7.05
N ILE A 96 4.55 -17.42 -8.22
CA ILE A 96 4.94 -18.13 -9.44
C ILE A 96 6.29 -18.83 -9.23
N TYR A 97 7.31 -18.10 -8.78
CA TYR A 97 8.65 -18.67 -8.56
C TYR A 97 8.67 -19.84 -7.57
N GLN A 98 7.82 -19.81 -6.54
CA GLN A 98 7.70 -20.92 -5.59
C GLN A 98 7.25 -22.24 -6.24
N LYS A 99 6.63 -22.19 -7.42
CA LYS A 99 6.23 -23.39 -8.18
C LYS A 99 7.21 -23.79 -9.28
N ILE A 100 8.33 -23.07 -9.42
CA ILE A 100 9.41 -23.37 -10.35
C ILE A 100 8.86 -23.43 -11.80
N PRO A 101 8.54 -22.27 -12.40
CA PRO A 101 8.03 -22.23 -13.77
C PRO A 101 9.11 -22.71 -14.75
N ILE A 102 8.69 -23.36 -15.83
CA ILE A 102 9.57 -23.69 -16.96
C ILE A 102 9.89 -22.40 -17.73
N ASP A 103 8.84 -21.63 -18.04
CA ASP A 103 8.93 -20.27 -18.57
C ASP A 103 8.10 -19.34 -17.69
N PHE A 104 8.77 -18.35 -17.09
CA PHE A 104 8.11 -17.39 -16.21
C PHE A 104 7.11 -16.52 -16.97
N HIS A 105 7.43 -16.11 -18.19
CA HIS A 105 6.59 -15.19 -18.95
C HIS A 105 5.26 -15.85 -19.33
N ASP A 106 5.29 -17.11 -19.73
CA ASP A 106 4.08 -17.87 -20.07
C ASP A 106 3.15 -18.01 -18.86
N VAL A 107 3.71 -18.38 -17.69
CA VAL A 107 2.93 -18.47 -16.45
C VAL A 107 2.37 -17.12 -16.04
N TRP A 108 3.14 -16.05 -16.20
CA TRP A 108 2.71 -14.68 -15.87
C TRP A 108 1.50 -14.26 -16.70
N VAL A 109 1.53 -14.49 -18.03
CA VAL A 109 0.43 -14.14 -18.93
C VAL A 109 -0.84 -14.91 -18.55
N VAL A 110 -0.73 -16.22 -18.29
CA VAL A 110 -1.87 -17.06 -17.88
C VAL A 110 -2.42 -16.63 -16.52
N ALA A 111 -1.55 -16.32 -15.56
CA ALA A 111 -1.97 -15.87 -14.24
C ALA A 111 -2.70 -14.53 -14.28
N MET A 112 -2.19 -13.57 -15.07
CA MET A 112 -2.84 -12.28 -15.26
C MET A 112 -4.19 -12.39 -15.98
N ASP A 113 -4.33 -13.32 -16.93
CA ASP A 113 -5.61 -13.60 -17.59
C ASP A 113 -6.64 -14.17 -16.60
N GLU A 114 -6.24 -15.12 -15.77
CA GLU A 114 -7.12 -15.71 -14.75
C GLU A 114 -7.50 -14.70 -13.66
N ILE A 115 -6.57 -13.82 -13.25
CA ILE A 115 -6.85 -12.70 -12.35
C ILE A 115 -7.89 -11.76 -12.96
N ARG A 116 -7.73 -11.40 -14.25
CA ARG A 116 -8.68 -10.53 -14.94
C ARG A 116 -10.10 -11.11 -14.94
N LYS A 117 -10.23 -12.42 -15.20
CA LYS A 117 -11.52 -13.11 -15.12
C LYS A 117 -12.14 -13.05 -13.73
N GLN A 118 -11.33 -13.25 -12.68
CA GLN A 118 -11.81 -13.13 -11.30
C GLN A 118 -12.27 -11.71 -10.96
N VAL A 119 -11.56 -10.70 -11.45
CA VAL A 119 -11.92 -9.29 -11.27
C VAL A 119 -13.21 -8.93 -12.01
N GLU A 120 -13.36 -9.39 -13.25
CA GLU A 120 -14.59 -9.23 -14.03
C GLU A 120 -15.81 -9.90 -13.36
N ASN A 121 -15.58 -11.01 -12.65
CA ASN A 121 -16.57 -11.69 -11.83
C ASN A 121 -16.86 -10.99 -10.48
N GLY A 122 -16.27 -9.83 -10.22
CA GLY A 122 -16.56 -8.98 -9.06
C GLY A 122 -15.62 -9.14 -7.86
N ILE A 123 -14.57 -9.96 -7.97
CA ILE A 123 -13.55 -10.10 -6.92
C ILE A 123 -12.59 -8.92 -6.99
N LYS A 124 -12.31 -8.26 -5.86
CA LYS A 124 -11.27 -7.21 -5.83
C LYS A 124 -9.89 -7.85 -5.97
N GLU A 125 -9.04 -7.27 -6.81
CA GLU A 125 -7.66 -7.73 -7.05
C GLU A 125 -6.86 -7.94 -5.75
N ALA A 126 -7.03 -7.06 -4.76
CA ALA A 126 -6.37 -7.17 -3.46
C ALA A 126 -6.79 -8.39 -2.61
N ASN A 127 -7.93 -9.01 -2.90
CA ASN A 127 -8.48 -10.15 -2.16
C ASN A 127 -8.20 -11.50 -2.82
N ILE A 128 -7.47 -11.52 -3.95
CA ILE A 128 -7.14 -12.74 -4.66
C ILE A 128 -6.08 -13.52 -3.87
N ASP A 129 -6.38 -14.79 -3.58
CA ASP A 129 -5.40 -15.72 -3.04
C ASP A 129 -4.48 -16.20 -4.18
N LEU A 130 -3.31 -15.55 -4.25
CA LEU A 130 -2.31 -15.83 -5.28
C LEU A 130 -1.71 -17.24 -5.15
N ASP A 131 -1.61 -17.79 -3.94
CA ASP A 131 -1.06 -19.14 -3.76
C ASP A 131 -2.03 -20.20 -4.28
N GLN A 132 -3.33 -19.98 -4.05
CA GLN A 132 -4.37 -20.86 -4.60
C GLN A 132 -4.47 -20.70 -6.11
N LEU A 133 -4.43 -19.46 -6.63
CA LEU A 133 -4.42 -19.18 -8.06
C LEU A 133 -3.31 -19.95 -8.78
N ILE A 134 -2.06 -19.86 -8.32
CA ILE A 134 -0.95 -20.54 -8.98
C ILE A 134 -1.07 -22.07 -8.86
N LYS A 135 -1.61 -22.61 -7.76
CA LYS A 135 -1.91 -24.05 -7.66
C LYS A 135 -2.93 -24.48 -8.70
N ASP A 136 -3.99 -23.70 -8.90
CA ASP A 136 -5.03 -24.01 -9.88
C ASP A 136 -4.47 -23.94 -11.31
N ILE A 137 -3.60 -22.97 -11.59
CA ILE A 137 -2.89 -22.87 -12.88
C ILE A 137 -1.96 -24.07 -13.09
N HIS A 138 -1.22 -24.50 -12.07
CA HIS A 138 -0.38 -25.71 -12.17
C HIS A 138 -1.24 -26.95 -12.48
N LEU A 139 -2.41 -27.10 -11.86
CA LEU A 139 -3.31 -28.22 -12.15
C LEU A 139 -3.89 -28.17 -13.58
N LYS A 140 -4.27 -26.98 -14.06
CA LYS A 140 -4.82 -26.78 -15.41
C LYS A 140 -3.76 -26.87 -16.51
N HIS A 141 -2.54 -26.41 -16.23
CA HIS A 141 -1.43 -26.28 -17.16
C HIS A 141 -0.13 -26.84 -16.56
N PRO A 142 -0.02 -28.17 -16.37
CA PRO A 142 1.15 -28.78 -15.75
C PRO A 142 2.43 -28.60 -16.59
N ASN A 143 2.29 -28.39 -17.89
CA ASN A 143 3.38 -28.13 -18.83
C ASN A 143 4.08 -26.78 -18.64
N LEU A 144 3.54 -25.90 -17.79
CA LEU A 144 4.16 -24.61 -17.49
C LEU A 144 5.10 -24.65 -16.28
N PHE A 145 5.09 -25.75 -15.50
CA PHE A 145 5.87 -25.88 -14.28
C PHE A 145 6.75 -27.13 -14.31
N LEU A 146 7.90 -27.05 -13.63
CA LEU A 146 8.81 -28.19 -13.53
C LEU A 146 8.29 -29.21 -12.52
N ASN A 147 8.05 -30.44 -12.99
CA ASN A 147 7.71 -31.55 -12.11
C ASN A 147 8.99 -32.26 -11.61
N MET A 148 9.45 -31.89 -10.41
CA MET A 148 10.65 -32.48 -9.81
C MET A 148 10.55 -34.00 -9.66
N LYS A 149 9.35 -34.57 -9.46
CA LYS A 149 9.19 -36.03 -9.33
C LYS A 149 9.55 -36.74 -10.63
N GLU A 150 9.11 -36.20 -11.76
CA GLU A 150 9.45 -36.73 -13.09
C GLU A 150 10.93 -36.57 -13.41
N MET A 151 11.54 -35.44 -13.02
CA MET A 151 12.98 -35.23 -13.22
C MET A 151 13.83 -36.23 -12.42
N ILE A 152 13.50 -36.45 -11.14
CA ILE A 152 14.22 -37.39 -10.27
C ILE A 152 14.05 -38.84 -10.78
N GLN A 153 12.87 -39.19 -11.28
CA GLN A 153 12.65 -40.51 -11.88
C GLN A 153 13.47 -40.69 -13.16
N LYS A 154 13.47 -39.71 -14.08
CA LYS A 154 14.28 -39.75 -15.31
C LYS A 154 15.78 -39.84 -15.01
N ALA A 155 16.29 -39.09 -14.03
CA ALA A 155 17.70 -39.14 -13.62
C ALA A 155 18.10 -40.54 -13.11
N LYS A 156 17.26 -41.17 -12.27
CA LYS A 156 17.50 -42.53 -11.76
C LYS A 156 17.46 -43.61 -12.84
N THR A 157 16.72 -43.41 -13.92
CA THR A 157 16.67 -44.35 -15.06
C THR A 157 17.94 -44.28 -15.91
N HIS A 158 18.55 -43.10 -16.04
CA HIS A 158 19.77 -42.89 -16.82
C HIS A 158 21.08 -43.26 -16.09
N GLU A 159 21.10 -43.31 -14.75
CA GLU A 159 22.25 -43.81 -13.97
C GLU A 159 22.36 -45.35 -13.94
N ARG A 160 21.38 -46.08 -14.49
CA ARG A 160 21.33 -47.56 -14.51
C ARG A 160 21.81 -48.19 -15.83
N LEU A 161 22.46 -47.41 -16.71
CA LEU A 161 23.06 -47.88 -17.96
C LEU A 161 24.58 -47.86 -17.89
#